data_AF-A0A354GR28-F1
#
_entry.id   AF-A0A354GR28-F1
#
_cell.length_a   1.000
_cell.length_b   1.000
_cell.length_c   1.000
_cell.angle_alpha   90.00
_cell.angle_beta   90.00
_cell.angle_gamma   90.00
#
_symmetry.space_group_name_H-M   'P 1'
#
loop_
_entity.id
_entity.type
_entity.pdbx_description
1 polymer ?
#
loop_
_entity_poly.entity_id
_entity_poly.type
_entity_poly.pdbx_seq_one_letter_code
_entity_poly.pdbx_strand_id
1 'polypeptide(L)' 'MVVTIGPELEAALKEQACRQGVGPEILALNILREHFPVAPPPQPRDEWERGLLEAARDWGVSLPDSALSSEGLYE' A
#
# COMPACT_ATOMS: atom_id res chain seq x y z
N MET A 1 2.85 2.03 -9.79
CA MET A 1 3.38 3.26 -9.16
C MET A 1 4.69 3.59 -9.86
N VAL A 2 4.87 4.82 -10.35
CA VAL A 2 6.11 5.27 -11.00
C VAL A 2 6.73 6.33 -10.08
N VAL A 3 7.97 6.11 -9.63
CA VAL A 3 8.71 7.05 -8.79
C VAL A 3 9.84 7.63 -9.62
N THR A 4 9.88 8.95 -9.74
CA THR A 4 10.95 9.65 -10.45
C THR A 4 12.08 9.92 -9.46
N ILE A 5 13.27 9.39 -9.73
CA ILE A 5 14.47 9.60 -8.91
C ILE A 5 15.56 10.31 -9.72
N GLY A 6 16.42 11.05 -9.04
CA GLY A 6 17.56 11.71 -9.67
C GLY A 6 18.58 10.71 -10.21
N PRO A 7 19.35 11.07 -11.24
CA PRO A 7 20.29 10.16 -11.91
C PRO A 7 21.41 9.65 -10.99
N GLU A 8 21.85 10.47 -10.03
CA GLU A 8 22.85 10.07 -9.04
C GLU A 8 22.34 8.96 -8.12
N LEU A 9 21.09 9.08 -7.67
CA LEU A 9 20.46 8.08 -6.80
C LEU A 9 20.19 6.78 -7.57
N GLU A 10 19.78 6.88 -8.84
CA GLU A 10 19.61 5.71 -9.71
C GLU A 10 20.92 4.93 -9.88
N ALA A 11 22.04 5.63 -10.12
CA ALA A 11 23.34 5.01 -10.26
C ALA A 11 23.79 4.30 -8.97
N ALA A 12 23.65 4.96 -7.81
CA ALA A 12 23.99 4.38 -6.52
C ALA A 12 23.12 3.15 -6.18
N LEU A 13 21.83 3.20 -6.50
CA LEU A 13 20.90 2.11 -6.28
C LEU A 13 21.26 0.89 -7.15
N LYS A 14 21.58 1.10 -8.44
CA LYS A 14 22.02 0.02 -9.34
C LYS A 14 23.32 -0.63 -8.87
N GLU A 15 24.28 0.17 -8.43
CA GLU A 15 25.54 -0.36 -7.91
C GLU A 15 25.32 -1.21 -6.67
N GLN A 16 24.52 -0.72 -5.72
CA GLN A 16 24.21 -1.45 -4.48
C GLN A 16 23.39 -2.72 -4.75
N ALA A 17 22.46 -2.67 -5.69
CA ALA A 17 21.67 -3.80 -6.15
C ALA A 17 22.56 -4.91 -6.75
N CYS A 18 23.52 -4.54 -7.60
CA CYS A 18 24.51 -5.47 -8.15
C CYS A 18 25.34 -6.15 -7.06
N ARG A 19 25.80 -5.41 -6.04
CA ARG A 19 26.57 -5.99 -4.92
C ARG A 19 25.76 -7.00 -4.11
N GLN A 20 24.45 -6.82 -4.02
CA GLN A 20 23.55 -7.68 -3.25
C GLN A 20 22.88 -8.78 -4.10
N GLY A 21 23.10 -8.78 -5.42
CA GLY A 21 22.49 -9.75 -6.34
C GLY A 21 20.97 -9.64 -6.46
N VAL A 22 20.39 -8.50 -6.09
CA VAL A 22 18.95 -8.21 -6.16
C VAL A 22 18.67 -7.14 -7.22
N GLY A 23 17.44 -7.12 -7.74
CA GLY A 23 17.02 -6.05 -8.64
C GLY A 23 16.95 -4.69 -7.92
N PRO A 24 17.26 -3.57 -8.60
CA PRO A 24 17.23 -2.24 -7.99
C PRO A 24 15.84 -1.88 -7.43
N GLU A 25 14.76 -2.33 -8.06
CA GLU A 25 13.39 -2.12 -7.60
C GLU A 25 13.11 -2.85 -6.29
N ILE A 26 13.60 -4.08 -6.14
CA ILE A 26 13.46 -4.87 -4.92
C ILE A 26 14.23 -4.22 -3.78
N LEU A 27 15.46 -3.78 -4.05
CA LEU A 27 16.27 -3.06 -3.07
C LEU A 27 15.57 -1.77 -2.63
N ALA A 28 15.06 -0.97 -3.56
CA ALA A 28 14.33 0.25 -3.25
C ALA A 28 13.07 -0.05 -2.41
N LEU A 29 12.28 -1.06 -2.78
CA LEU A 29 11.08 -1.44 -2.02
C LEU A 29 11.38 -1.94 -0.62
N ASN A 30 12.46 -2.70 -0.43
CA ASN A 30 12.86 -3.17 0.90
C ASN A 30 13.25 -2.00 1.80
N ILE A 31 14.08 -1.08 1.29
CA ILE A 31 14.48 0.14 2.02
C ILE A 31 13.24 0.98 2.36
N LEU A 32 12.33 1.18 1.40
CA LEU A 32 11.10 1.91 1.65
C LEU A 32 10.24 1.24 2.73
N ARG A 33 10.13 -0.10 2.75
CA ARG A 33 9.38 -0.81 3.78
C ARG A 33 10.02 -0.71 5.17
N GLU A 34 11.36 -0.68 5.22
CA GLU A 34 12.09 -0.51 6.48
C GLU A 34 11.93 0.92 7.04
N HIS A 35 11.96 1.92 6.17
CA HIS A 35 11.90 3.33 6.57
C HIS A 35 10.48 3.89 6.72
N PHE A 36 9.51 3.34 5.98
CA PHE A 36 8.10 3.70 6.08
C PHE A 36 7.37 2.57 6.82
N PRO A 37 7.30 2.61 8.16
CA PRO A 37 6.56 1.62 8.91
C PRO A 37 5.11 1.58 8.42
N VAL A 38 4.54 0.37 8.40
CA VAL A 38 3.13 0.17 8.03
C VAL A 38 2.29 1.11 8.88
N ALA A 39 1.54 2.00 8.20
CA ALA A 39 0.64 2.90 8.88
C ALA A 39 -0.32 2.08 9.76
N PRO A 40 -0.59 2.50 11.00
CA PRO A 40 -1.56 1.81 11.82
C PRO A 40 -2.89 1.74 11.05
N PRO A 41 -3.66 0.64 11.22
CA PRO A 41 -4.96 0.53 10.56
C PRO A 41 -5.80 1.77 10.89
N PRO A 42 -6.56 2.30 9.92
CA PRO A 42 -7.41 3.46 10.16
C PRO A 42 -8.35 3.16 11.34
N GLN A 43 -8.42 4.10 12.28
CA GLN A 43 -9.37 4.02 13.39
C GLN A 43 -10.69 4.65 12.92
N PRO A 44 -11.81 3.91 12.95
CA PRO A 44 -13.10 4.44 12.55
C PRO A 44 -13.52 5.55 13.52
N ARG A 45 -13.92 6.69 12.96
CA ARG A 45 -14.38 7.88 13.68
C ARG A 45 -15.88 7.86 13.93
N ASP A 46 -16.61 7.08 13.15
CA ASP A 46 -18.05 6.89 13.29
C ASP A 46 -18.47 5.44 13.00
N GLU A 47 -19.77 5.18 13.15
CA GLU A 47 -20.36 3.85 12.96
C GLU A 47 -20.36 3.42 11.49
N TRP A 48 -20.36 4.36 10.56
CA TRP A 48 -20.28 4.10 9.12
C TRP A 48 -18.87 3.62 8.74
N GLU A 49 -17.83 4.32 9.18
CA GLU A 49 -16.43 3.90 8.97
C GLU A 49 -16.13 2.55 9.62
N ARG A 50 -16.76 2.26 10.77
CA ARG A 50 -16.66 0.95 11.42
C ARG A 50 -17.25 -0.16 10.56
N GLY A 51 -18.48 0.02 10.07
CA GLY A 51 -19.13 -0.95 9.20
C GLY A 51 -18.37 -1.18 7.89
N LEU A 52 -17.81 -0.11 7.31
CA LEU A 52 -16.97 -0.19 6.12
C LEU A 52 -15.69 -1.00 6.36
N LEU A 53 -14.99 -0.78 7.48
CA LEU A 53 -13.78 -1.52 7.81
C LEU A 53 -14.07 -3.00 8.13
N GLU A 54 -15.21 -3.30 8.76
CA GLU A 54 -15.64 -4.68 9.00
C GLU A 54 -15.98 -5.40 7.70
N ALA A 55 -16.69 -4.75 6.78
CA ALA A 55 -17.02 -5.31 5.46
C ALA A 55 -15.77 -5.54 4.59
N ALA A 56 -14.76 -4.67 4.69
CA ALA A 56 -13.52 -4.77 3.93
C ALA A 56 -12.51 -5.79 4.52
N ARG A 57 -12.68 -6.20 5.78
CA ARG A 57 -11.72 -7.05 6.52
C ARG A 57 -11.54 -8.43 5.91
N ASP A 58 -12.55 -8.95 5.22
CA ASP A 58 -12.54 -10.30 4.66
C ASP A 58 -11.88 -10.40 3.26
N TRP A 59 -11.59 -9.29 2.58
CA TRP A 59 -11.22 -9.36 1.16
C TRP A 59 -10.00 -8.50 0.81
N GLY A 60 -8.89 -9.18 0.52
CA GLY A 60 -7.80 -8.68 -0.34
C GLY A 60 -8.25 -8.46 -1.80
N VAL A 61 -9.49 -8.05 -2.02
CA VAL A 61 -10.12 -7.79 -3.31
C VAL A 61 -10.98 -6.54 -3.13
N SER A 62 -10.79 -5.54 -4.00
CA SER A 62 -11.64 -4.36 -4.02
C SER A 62 -13.12 -4.78 -4.08
N LEU A 63 -13.93 -4.29 -3.15
CA LEU A 63 -15.38 -4.49 -3.17
C LEU A 63 -15.96 -3.93 -4.48
N PRO A 64 -16.92 -4.62 -5.12
CA PRO A 64 -17.63 -4.04 -6.25
C PRO A 64 -18.40 -2.80 -5.80
N ASP A 65 -18.49 -1.79 -6.67
CA ASP A 65 -19.12 -0.49 -6.38
C ASP A 65 -20.55 -0.63 -5.82
N SER A 66 -21.27 -1.69 -6.23
CA SER A 66 -22.60 -2.04 -5.72
C SER A 66 -22.64 -2.37 -4.22
N ALA A 67 -21.56 -2.93 -3.65
CA ALA A 67 -21.46 -3.26 -2.23
C ALA A 67 -21.18 -2.04 -1.33
N LEU A 68 -20.79 -0.91 -1.94
CA LEU A 68 -20.61 0.38 -1.29
C LEU A 68 -21.77 1.34 -1.56
N SER A 69 -22.79 0.89 -2.29
CA SER A 69 -23.98 1.69 -2.55
C SER A 69 -24.83 1.81 -1.30
N SER A 70 -25.46 2.97 -1.13
CA SER A 70 -26.38 3.26 -0.02
C SER A 70 -27.57 2.30 0.07
N GLU A 71 -27.83 1.53 -0.98
CA GLU A 71 -28.94 0.59 -1.08
C GLU A 71 -28.61 -0.76 -0.42
N GLY A 72 -27.33 -1.13 -0.26
CA GLY A 72 -26.92 -2.40 0.34
C GLY A 72 -26.70 -2.37 1.86
N LEU A 73 -26.69 -1.18 2.48
CA LEU A 73 -26.41 -0.99 3.92
C LEU A 73 -27.67 -0.74 4.77
N TYR A 74 -28.85 -0.66 4.15
CA TYR A 74 -30.14 -0.43 4.82
C TYR A 74 -31.19 -1.48 4.41
N GLU A 75 -30.92 -2.76 4.70
CA GLU A 75 -31.95 -3.79 4.92
C GLU A 75 -31.82 -4.32 6.34
#